data_AF-A0A7V5FFT3-F1
#
_entry.id   AF-A0A7V5FFT3-F1
#
_cell.length_a   1.000
_cell.length_b   1.000
_cell.length_c   1.000
_cell.angle_alpha   90.00
_cell.angle_beta   90.00
_cell.angle_gamma   90.00
#
_symmetry.space_group_name_H-M   'P 1'
#
loop_
_entity.id
_entity.type
_entity.pdbx_description
1 polymer ?
#
loop_
_entity_poly.entity_id
_entity_poly.type
_entity_poly.pdbx_seq_one_letter_code
_entity_poly.pdbx_strand_id
1 'polypeptide(L)'
;MRETEESAVGFSGIDDMAISIQGRSREFSFTNKKSGWFYGEINAPAQSGWHGWFINAQKILRDYEVAVDGNPLRRDSTVLSEVFPDRLLRRYANGILETFLLPDHIDALLIQLDFSDNQVHQIAILPLFDSP
;
A
#
# COMPACT_ATOMS: atom_id res chain seq x y z
N MET A 1 24.77 40.51 -11.97
CA MET A 1 23.73 39.73 -11.25
C MET A 1 23.59 38.44 -12.03
N ARG A 2 24.21 37.34 -11.56
CA ARG A 2 24.09 36.04 -12.23
C ARG A 2 22.87 35.37 -11.63
N GLU A 3 21.83 35.22 -12.43
CA GLU A 3 20.70 34.35 -12.12
C GLU A 3 21.24 32.93 -12.03
N THR A 4 21.21 32.37 -10.83
CA THR A 4 21.41 30.94 -10.61
C THR A 4 20.15 30.26 -11.14
N GLU A 5 20.25 29.65 -12.31
CA GLU A 5 19.24 28.71 -12.81
C GLU A 5 19.18 27.54 -11.83
N GLU A 6 18.18 27.58 -10.96
CA GLU A 6 17.75 26.44 -10.17
C GLU A 6 17.18 25.41 -11.16
N SER A 7 18.01 24.46 -11.57
CA SER A 7 17.59 23.36 -12.44
C SER A 7 16.50 22.58 -11.73
N ALA A 8 15.25 22.74 -12.17
CA ALA A 8 14.14 21.92 -11.72
C ALA A 8 14.49 20.45 -11.96
N VAL A 9 14.63 19.68 -10.89
CA VAL A 9 14.75 18.22 -10.97
C VAL A 9 13.40 17.71 -11.49
N GLY A 10 13.31 17.54 -12.81
CA GLY A 10 12.15 16.91 -13.42
C GLY A 10 12.12 15.43 -13.05
N PHE A 11 11.00 14.95 -12.53
CA PHE A 11 10.75 13.52 -12.35
C PHE A 11 10.70 12.86 -13.72
N SER A 12 11.53 11.83 -13.95
CA SER A 12 11.67 11.18 -15.26
C SER A 12 10.66 10.04 -15.45
N GLY A 13 10.10 9.51 -14.35
CA GLY A 13 9.04 8.51 -14.34
C GLY A 13 8.36 8.37 -12.98
N ILE A 14 7.35 7.50 -12.90
CA ILE A 14 6.60 7.20 -11.67
C ILE A 14 7.53 6.77 -10.53
N ASP A 15 8.59 6.03 -10.86
CA ASP A 15 9.53 5.50 -9.88
C ASP A 15 10.35 6.58 -9.16
N ASP A 16 10.40 7.80 -9.71
CA ASP A 16 11.09 8.94 -9.07
C ASP A 16 10.17 9.71 -8.11
N MET A 17 8.87 9.40 -8.08
CA MET A 17 7.85 10.19 -7.36
C MET A 17 7.49 9.62 -5.98
N ALA A 18 8.30 8.71 -5.46
CA ALA A 18 8.04 8.06 -4.18
C ALA A 18 8.09 9.05 -3.01
N ILE A 19 7.09 8.99 -2.14
CA ILE A 19 7.17 9.58 -0.81
C ILE A 19 7.57 8.47 0.15
N SER A 20 8.72 8.63 0.81
CA SER A 20 9.21 7.71 1.85
C SER A 20 8.63 8.06 3.21
N ILE A 21 8.11 7.05 3.92
CA ILE A 21 7.59 7.16 5.29
C ILE A 21 8.30 6.12 6.17
N GLN A 22 8.83 6.59 7.30
CA GLN A 22 9.38 5.76 8.37
C GLN A 22 8.65 6.09 9.68
N GLY A 23 8.26 5.06 10.44
CA GLY A 23 7.57 5.23 11.71
C GLY A 23 6.07 5.49 11.57
N ARG A 24 5.59 6.65 12.06
CA ARG A 24 4.16 6.93 12.25
C ARG A 24 3.36 6.79 10.95
N SER A 25 2.24 6.06 11.03
CA SER A 25 1.32 5.90 9.91
C SER A 25 0.71 7.22 9.45
N ARG A 26 0.40 7.29 8.16
CA ARG A 26 -0.40 8.34 7.53
C ARG A 26 -1.48 7.68 6.69
N GLU A 27 -2.56 8.41 6.47
CA GLU A 27 -3.60 7.99 5.55
C GLU A 27 -3.11 8.06 4.09
N PHE A 28 -3.60 7.14 3.26
CA PHE A 28 -3.42 7.15 1.82
C PHE A 28 -4.73 6.80 1.10
N SER A 29 -4.79 7.14 -0.18
CA SER A 29 -5.90 6.75 -1.03
C SER A 29 -5.45 6.39 -2.44
N PHE A 30 -6.02 5.33 -3.00
CA PHE A 30 -5.85 4.97 -4.41
C PHE A 30 -7.20 4.79 -5.08
N THR A 31 -7.24 5.00 -6.39
CA THR A 31 -8.40 4.71 -7.23
C THR A 31 -7.98 3.86 -8.41
N ASN A 32 -8.86 2.95 -8.84
CA ASN A 32 -8.69 2.23 -10.10
C ASN A 32 -9.09 3.06 -11.33
N LYS A 33 -9.37 4.36 -11.17
CA LYS A 33 -9.74 5.29 -12.25
C LYS A 33 -11.00 4.87 -13.01
N LYS A 34 -11.88 4.11 -12.35
CA LYS A 34 -13.17 3.65 -12.88
C LYS A 34 -14.27 3.81 -11.83
N SER A 35 -14.45 2.80 -10.99
CA SER A 35 -15.55 2.69 -10.01
C SER A 35 -15.06 2.45 -8.60
N GLY A 36 -13.77 2.12 -8.44
CA GLY A 36 -13.18 1.64 -7.21
C GLY A 36 -12.20 2.64 -6.60
N TRP A 37 -12.21 2.70 -5.27
CA TRP A 37 -11.23 3.45 -4.49
C TRP A 37 -10.96 2.75 -3.16
N PHE A 38 -9.75 2.95 -2.65
CA PHE A 38 -9.33 2.46 -1.34
C PHE A 38 -8.84 3.62 -0.49
N TYR A 39 -9.32 3.69 0.75
CA TYR A 39 -8.80 4.58 1.79
C TYR A 39 -8.24 3.76 2.94
N GLY A 40 -7.04 4.07 3.41
CA GLY A 40 -6.47 3.36 4.54
C GLY A 40 -5.21 3.97 5.11
N GLU A 41 -4.55 3.21 5.98
CA GLU A 41 -3.36 3.61 6.72
C GLU A 41 -2.11 2.94 6.16
N ILE A 42 -1.03 3.71 5.99
CA ILE A 42 0.22 3.20 5.41
C ILE A 42 0.85 2.17 6.34
N ASN A 43 1.01 2.45 7.64
CA ASN A 43 1.73 1.58 8.58
C ASN A 43 0.84 1.11 9.74
N ALA A 44 -0.48 1.12 9.56
CA ALA A 44 -1.42 0.69 10.59
C ALA A 44 -2.63 -0.03 9.97
N PRO A 45 -3.42 -0.76 10.79
CA PRO A 45 -4.76 -1.19 10.39
C PRO A 45 -5.68 0.02 10.18
N ALA A 46 -6.76 -0.17 9.44
CA ALA A 46 -7.83 0.81 9.29
C ALA A 46 -8.37 1.27 10.66
N GLN A 47 -8.27 2.58 10.94
CA GLN A 47 -8.69 3.18 12.22
C GLN A 47 -10.07 3.86 12.16
N SER A 48 -10.61 4.08 10.97
CA SER A 48 -11.85 4.84 10.79
C SER A 48 -12.90 4.09 9.97
N GLY A 49 -14.18 4.39 10.23
CA GLY A 49 -15.32 3.80 9.54
C GLY A 49 -15.42 4.16 8.06
N TRP A 50 -14.71 5.17 7.56
CA TRP A 50 -14.64 5.48 6.12
C TRP A 50 -13.47 4.80 5.41
N HIS A 51 -12.59 4.10 6.13
CA HIS A 51 -11.54 3.30 5.51
C HIS A 51 -12.12 2.04 4.86
N GLY A 52 -11.43 1.59 3.83
CA GLY A 52 -11.75 0.38 3.09
C GLY A 52 -11.72 0.55 1.59
N TRP A 53 -11.97 -0.56 0.92
CA TRP A 53 -12.19 -0.66 -0.51
C TRP A 53 -13.67 -0.48 -0.82
N PHE A 54 -13.97 0.44 -1.73
CA PHE A 54 -15.31 0.70 -2.21
C PHE A 54 -15.36 0.47 -3.72
N ILE A 55 -16.50 -0.01 -4.21
CA ILE A 55 -16.85 -0.07 -5.63
C ILE A 55 -18.25 0.50 -5.77
N ASN A 56 -18.46 1.47 -6.66
CA ASN A 56 -19.78 2.10 -6.90
C ASN A 56 -20.44 2.58 -5.58
N ALA A 57 -19.66 3.19 -4.70
CA ALA A 57 -20.07 3.67 -3.37
C ALA A 57 -20.52 2.60 -2.37
N GLN A 58 -20.36 1.31 -2.69
CA GLN A 58 -20.56 0.22 -1.74
C GLN A 58 -19.21 -0.21 -1.17
N LYS A 59 -19.10 -0.28 0.16
CA LYS A 59 -17.90 -0.80 0.80
C LYS A 59 -17.86 -2.32 0.63
N ILE A 60 -16.80 -2.80 0.01
CA ILE A 60 -16.57 -4.22 -0.27
C ILE A 60 -15.73 -4.85 0.84
N LEU A 61 -14.73 -4.11 1.34
CA LEU A 61 -13.75 -4.59 2.30
C LEU A 61 -13.34 -3.43 3.21
N ARG A 62 -13.25 -3.66 4.53
CA ARG A 62 -12.75 -2.63 5.46
C ARG A 62 -11.23 -2.55 5.43
N ASP A 63 -10.57 -3.71 5.49
CA ASP A 63 -9.11 -3.84 5.44
C ASP A 63 -8.73 -5.30 5.12
N TYR A 64 -7.45 -5.63 5.15
CA TYR A 64 -6.95 -6.99 5.04
C TYR A 64 -5.78 -7.22 5.99
N GLU A 65 -5.57 -8.48 6.37
CA GLU A 65 -4.37 -8.92 7.06
C GLU A 65 -3.66 -9.98 6.23
N VAL A 66 -2.33 -9.99 6.34
CA VAL A 66 -1.47 -10.99 5.70
C VAL A 66 -0.74 -11.73 6.80
N ALA A 67 -0.66 -13.06 6.70
CA ALA A 67 0.24 -13.88 7.51
C ALA A 67 1.13 -14.74 6.60
N VAL A 68 2.40 -14.84 6.99
CA VAL A 68 3.43 -15.64 6.29
C VAL A 68 3.95 -16.68 7.27
N ASP A 69 3.87 -17.95 6.89
CA ASP A 69 4.26 -19.10 7.72
C ASP A 69 3.61 -19.06 9.12
N GLY A 70 2.34 -18.66 9.16
CA GLY A 70 1.56 -18.50 10.39
C GLY A 70 1.86 -17.24 11.20
N ASN A 71 2.84 -16.42 10.81
CA ASN A 71 3.20 -15.19 11.50
C ASN A 71 2.49 -13.98 10.85
N PRO A 72 1.75 -13.17 11.62
CA PRO A 72 1.11 -11.96 11.09
C PRO A 72 2.14 -10.93 10.60
N LEU A 73 1.93 -10.44 9.39
CA LEU A 73 2.74 -9.40 8.78
C LEU A 73 2.23 -8.02 9.22
N ARG A 74 2.61 -7.63 10.44
CA ARG A 74 2.07 -6.42 11.08
C ARG A 74 2.61 -5.14 10.44
N ARG A 75 1.73 -4.31 9.86
CA ARG A 75 2.12 -3.07 9.14
C ARG A 75 2.85 -2.05 10.02
N ASP A 76 2.69 -2.10 11.33
CA ASP A 76 3.40 -1.24 12.30
C ASP A 76 4.86 -1.66 12.51
N SER A 77 5.25 -2.83 12.02
CA SER A 77 6.64 -3.35 12.04
C SER A 77 7.42 -3.07 10.75
N THR A 78 6.85 -2.26 9.84
CA THR A 78 7.51 -1.86 8.61
C THR A 78 8.73 -0.97 8.90
N VAL A 79 9.82 -1.24 8.18
CA VAL A 79 11.07 -0.46 8.32
C VAL A 79 11.11 0.73 7.36
N LEU A 80 10.44 0.60 6.22
CA LEU A 80 10.30 1.64 5.21
C LEU A 80 9.03 1.39 4.40
N SER A 81 8.23 2.43 4.23
CA SER A 81 7.10 2.41 3.31
C SER A 81 7.28 3.51 2.27
N GLU A 82 7.01 3.19 1.02
CA GLU A 82 7.18 4.10 -0.12
C GLU A 82 5.85 4.19 -0.86
N VAL A 83 5.28 5.39 -0.92
CA VAL A 83 4.03 5.65 -1.64
C VAL A 83 4.38 6.27 -2.98
N PHE A 84 4.07 5.55 -4.05
CA PHE A 84 4.11 6.01 -5.42
C PHE A 84 2.71 6.46 -5.84
N PRO A 85 2.58 7.22 -6.95
CA PRO A 85 1.28 7.58 -7.51
C PRO A 85 0.32 6.41 -7.76
N ASP A 86 0.82 5.21 -8.05
CA ASP A 86 0.06 4.02 -8.45
C ASP A 86 0.08 2.87 -7.44
N ARG A 87 1.04 2.86 -6.50
CA ARG A 87 1.27 1.75 -5.57
C ARG A 87 1.83 2.19 -4.23
N LEU A 88 1.62 1.36 -3.21
CA LEU A 88 2.27 1.46 -1.91
C LEU A 88 3.19 0.25 -1.73
N LEU A 89 4.46 0.50 -1.42
CA LEU A 89 5.42 -0.51 -1.01
C LEU A 89 5.59 -0.47 0.51
N ARG A 90 5.64 -1.64 1.14
CA ARG A 90 6.01 -1.81 2.54
C ARG A 90 7.13 -2.83 2.67
N ARG A 91 8.26 -2.41 3.23
CA ARG A 91 9.40 -3.28 3.54
C ARG A 91 9.33 -3.65 5.01
N TYR A 92 9.39 -4.94 5.29
CA TYR A 92 9.37 -5.48 6.64
C TYR A 92 10.79 -5.84 7.10
N ALA A 93 11.02 -5.86 8.41
CA ALA A 93 12.34 -6.15 8.99
C ALA A 93 12.86 -7.56 8.63
N ASN A 94 11.97 -8.49 8.31
CA ASN A 94 12.30 -9.85 7.87
C ASN A 94 12.60 -9.94 6.35
N GLY A 95 12.68 -8.81 5.65
CA GLY A 95 13.07 -8.77 4.23
C GLY A 95 11.91 -9.00 3.25
N ILE A 96 10.69 -9.18 3.73
CA ILE A 96 9.50 -9.26 2.88
C ILE A 96 9.17 -7.86 2.33
N LEU A 97 8.88 -7.79 1.04
CA LEU A 97 8.34 -6.60 0.38
C LEU A 97 6.87 -6.88 0.04
N GLU A 98 5.98 -6.06 0.59
CA GLU A 98 4.58 -6.03 0.19
C GLU A 98 4.35 -4.88 -0.79
N THR A 99 3.72 -5.18 -1.93
CA THR A 99 3.21 -4.19 -2.87
C THR A 99 1.69 -4.21 -2.85
N PHE A 100 1.10 -3.06 -2.51
CA PHE A 100 -0.32 -2.79 -2.60
C PHE A 100 -0.59 -1.94 -3.85
N LEU A 101 -1.55 -2.35 -4.68
CA LEU A 101 -2.04 -1.52 -5.78
C LEU A 101 -3.53 -1.75 -6.11
N LEU A 102 -4.15 -0.73 -6.68
CA LEU A 102 -5.44 -0.83 -7.36
C LEU A 102 -5.17 -0.67 -8.87
N PRO A 103 -5.19 -1.76 -9.65
CA PRO A 103 -4.92 -1.68 -11.08
C PRO A 103 -5.94 -0.81 -11.81
N ASP A 104 -5.47 0.02 -12.74
CA ASP A 104 -6.34 0.88 -13.54
C ASP A 104 -7.39 0.07 -14.31
N HIS A 105 -8.62 0.57 -14.29
CA HIS A 105 -9.80 0.05 -14.98
C HIS A 105 -10.27 -1.36 -14.57
N ILE A 106 -9.64 -1.96 -13.56
CA ILE A 106 -10.02 -3.27 -13.02
C ILE A 106 -10.52 -3.10 -11.59
N ASP A 107 -11.69 -3.67 -11.29
CA ASP A 107 -12.22 -3.70 -9.94
C ASP A 107 -11.55 -4.83 -9.15
N ALA A 108 -10.27 -4.64 -8.85
CA ALA A 108 -9.45 -5.56 -8.08
C ALA A 108 -8.54 -4.80 -7.09
N LEU A 109 -8.31 -5.43 -5.94
CA LEU A 109 -7.26 -5.07 -5.01
C LEU A 109 -6.15 -6.12 -5.13
N LEU A 110 -4.94 -5.69 -5.46
CA LEU A 110 -3.79 -6.60 -5.60
C LEU A 110 -2.79 -6.36 -4.48
N ILE A 111 -2.43 -7.47 -3.82
CA ILE A 111 -1.35 -7.56 -2.85
C ILE A 111 -0.33 -8.53 -3.44
N GLN A 112 0.88 -8.05 -3.69
CA GLN A 112 2.02 -8.87 -4.09
C GLN A 112 3.00 -8.94 -2.93
N LEU A 113 3.55 -10.13 -2.68
CA LEU A 113 4.57 -10.38 -1.68
C LEU A 113 5.82 -10.90 -2.39
N ASP A 114 6.93 -10.18 -2.25
CA ASP A 114 8.23 -10.61 -2.72
C ASP A 114 9.09 -11.03 -1.51
N PHE A 115 9.71 -12.20 -1.63
CA PHE A 115 10.57 -12.80 -0.61
C PHE A 115 12.03 -12.69 -1.04
N SER A 116 12.93 -12.51 -0.09
CA SER A 116 14.37 -12.38 -0.37
C SER A 116 15.09 -13.72 -0.50
N ASP A 117 14.44 -14.81 -0.10
CA ASP A 117 14.93 -16.17 -0.24
C ASP A 117 14.14 -16.95 -1.31
N ASN A 118 14.60 -18.17 -1.60
CA ASN A 118 13.99 -19.05 -2.60
C ASN A 118 13.17 -20.19 -1.95
N GLN A 119 12.66 -19.99 -0.73
CA GLN A 119 11.84 -20.97 -0.04
C GLN A 119 10.37 -20.87 -0.42
N VAL A 120 9.63 -21.96 -0.17
CA VAL A 120 8.18 -21.97 -0.31
C VAL A 120 7.59 -21.48 1.01
N HIS A 121 6.86 -20.37 0.95
CA HIS A 121 6.15 -19.81 2.10
C HIS A 121 4.66 -20.12 2.03
N GLN A 122 4.07 -20.39 3.19
CA GLN A 122 2.62 -20.43 3.32
C GLN A 122 2.09 -19.00 3.49
N ILE A 123 1.17 -18.59 2.63
CA ILE A 123 0.55 -17.27 2.68
C ILE A 123 -0.93 -17.42 3.06
N ALA A 124 -1.37 -16.65 4.05
CA ALA A 124 -2.77 -16.47 4.37
C ALA A 124 -3.15 -14.99 4.20
N ILE A 125 -4.22 -14.73 3.45
CA ILE A 125 -4.82 -13.41 3.28
C ILE A 125 -6.18 -13.45 3.97
N LEU A 126 -6.37 -12.60 4.97
CA LEU A 126 -7.60 -12.51 5.75
C LEU A 126 -8.33 -11.21 5.38
N PRO A 127 -9.41 -11.27 4.59
CA PRO A 127 -10.23 -10.10 4.33
C PRO A 127 -10.97 -9.68 5.61
N LEU A 128 -10.86 -8.41 5.99
CA LEU A 128 -11.57 -7.83 7.12
C LEU A 128 -12.77 -7.04 6.59
N PHE A 129 -13.96 -7.51 6.90
CA PHE A 129 -15.22 -6.83 6.58
C PHE A 129 -15.65 -5.95 7.76
N ASP A 130 -16.54 -4.99 7.50
CA ASP A 130 -17.27 -4.34 8.58
C ASP A 130 -18.12 -5.38 9.31
N SER A 131 -18.22 -5.26 10.64
CA SER A 131 -19.15 -6.07 11.41
C SER A 131 -20.59 -5.75 10.97
N PRO A 132 -21.47 -6.76 10.89
CA PRO A 132 -22.88 -6.57 10.54
C PRO A 132 -23.64 -5.71 11.55
#